data_AF-A0A4Q9HEQ4-F1
#
_entry.id   AF-A0A4Q9HEQ4-F1
#
_cell.length_a   1.000
_cell.length_b   1.000
_cell.length_c   1.000
_cell.angle_alpha   90.00
_cell.angle_beta   90.00
_cell.angle_gamma   90.00
#
_symmetry.space_group_name_H-M   'P 1'
#
loop_
_entity.id
_entity.type
_entity.pdbx_description
1 polymer ?
#
loop_
_entity_poly.entity_id
_entity_poly.type
_entity_poly.pdbx_seq_one_letter_code
_entity_poly.pdbx_strand_id
1 'polypeptide(L)'
;MFKKSLLYYKSLLFFLLSIGIELLLLPILYIWEYILRKLSNYLNKKPLKYNQLRKREKVTDISLLNVCVHEWGGYEMKRSKTIRGRQFDCGLEYQLRRLRNYRGNVKLRNTITISDYDLFKYKTELSDFNVVPVENLAMDFSGYSKFIELLPLDNQYVLLMNSSISARQVDFIDEYLNYFKENQELGMLGISFSSKSYQTLIRNNFQPHIQSFFILTTKQVLTEVIDLNGGFLPGSRSNYKLSIIKFGELKLSKLVLKLGYRIAVIKENGIPFVFYRNKWYDNGYGRWTNPDGDCRLYVKELNAINPLIISLLK
;
A
#
# COMPACT_ATOMS: atom_id res chain seq x y z
N MET A 1 -1.58 -21.55 -20.65
CA MET A 1 -2.93 -20.94 -20.71
C MET A 1 -3.89 -21.50 -19.64
N PHE A 2 -4.08 -22.82 -19.51
CA PHE A 2 -4.99 -23.46 -18.53
C PHE A 2 -4.73 -23.16 -17.04
N LYS A 3 -3.47 -23.01 -16.60
CA LYS A 3 -3.15 -22.69 -15.19
C LYS A 3 -3.59 -21.27 -14.78
N LYS A 4 -3.41 -20.27 -15.66
CA LYS A 4 -3.81 -18.87 -15.41
C LYS A 4 -5.34 -18.76 -15.33
N SER A 5 -6.08 -19.44 -16.21
CA SER A 5 -7.55 -19.46 -16.16
C SER A 5 -8.07 -20.17 -14.91
N LEU A 6 -7.51 -21.33 -14.54
CA LEU A 6 -7.92 -22.06 -13.34
C LEU A 6 -7.72 -21.23 -12.06
N LEU A 7 -6.58 -20.55 -11.92
CA LEU A 7 -6.33 -19.68 -10.77
C LEU A 7 -7.30 -18.49 -10.75
N TYR A 8 -7.68 -17.98 -11.92
CA TYR A 8 -8.65 -16.88 -12.04
C TYR A 8 -10.02 -17.31 -11.52
N TYR A 9 -10.50 -18.47 -11.96
CA TYR A 9 -11.75 -19.04 -11.44
C TYR A 9 -11.67 -19.33 -9.94
N LYS A 10 -10.53 -19.79 -9.42
CA LYS A 10 -10.35 -19.97 -7.96
C LYS A 10 -10.46 -18.64 -7.19
N SER A 11 -9.79 -17.59 -7.65
CA SER A 11 -9.86 -16.27 -6.99
C SER A 11 -11.24 -15.63 -7.10
N LEU A 12 -11.92 -15.80 -8.24
CA LEU A 12 -13.29 -15.36 -8.44
C LEU A 12 -14.27 -16.14 -7.56
N LEU A 13 -14.16 -17.47 -7.52
CA LEU A 13 -15.00 -18.32 -6.67
C LEU A 13 -14.79 -17.95 -5.20
N PHE A 14 -13.54 -17.78 -4.75
CA PHE A 14 -13.25 -17.35 -3.39
C PHE A 14 -13.84 -15.98 -3.07
N PHE A 15 -13.79 -15.04 -4.02
CA PHE A 15 -14.46 -13.75 -3.89
C PHE A 15 -15.97 -13.91 -3.75
N LEU A 16 -16.61 -14.65 -4.65
CA LEU A 16 -18.05 -14.87 -4.65
C LEU A 16 -18.52 -15.60 -3.38
N LEU A 17 -17.78 -16.61 -2.92
CA LEU A 17 -18.02 -17.27 -1.64
C LEU A 17 -17.92 -16.27 -0.48
N SER A 18 -16.93 -15.37 -0.49
CA SER A 18 -16.83 -14.32 0.53
C SER A 18 -18.05 -13.38 0.53
N ILE A 19 -18.59 -13.06 -0.65
CA ILE A 19 -19.80 -12.25 -0.80
C ILE A 19 -21.05 -13.04 -0.37
N GLY A 20 -21.14 -14.32 -0.71
CA GLY A 20 -22.24 -15.20 -0.29
C GLY A 20 -22.30 -15.35 1.23
N ILE A 21 -21.15 -15.52 1.89
CA ILE A 21 -21.06 -15.53 3.36
C ILE A 21 -21.48 -14.18 3.96
N GLU A 22 -21.05 -13.05 3.36
CA GLU A 22 -21.50 -11.73 3.80
C GLU A 22 -23.01 -11.55 3.65
N LEU A 23 -23.62 -12.11 2.60
CA LEU A 23 -25.06 -12.07 2.39
C LEU A 23 -25.81 -12.86 3.47
N LEU A 24 -25.33 -14.07 3.80
CA LEU A 24 -25.90 -14.91 4.85
C LEU A 24 -25.78 -14.25 6.24
N LEU A 25 -24.67 -13.57 6.51
CA LEU A 25 -24.39 -12.93 7.79
C LEU A 25 -24.76 -11.43 7.82
N LEU A 26 -25.47 -10.94 6.80
CA LEU A 26 -25.66 -9.51 6.58
C LEU A 26 -26.23 -8.77 7.81
N PRO A 27 -27.30 -9.26 8.48
CA PRO A 27 -27.84 -8.56 9.67
C PRO A 27 -26.81 -8.46 10.80
N ILE A 28 -26.06 -9.53 11.04
CA ILE A 28 -25.04 -9.60 12.08
C ILE A 28 -23.89 -8.65 11.77
N LEU A 29 -23.43 -8.62 10.52
CA LEU A 29 -22.33 -7.75 10.09
C LEU A 29 -22.70 -6.26 10.18
N TYR A 30 -23.95 -5.89 9.88
CA TYR A 30 -24.44 -4.51 10.07
C TYR A 30 -24.45 -4.10 11.55
N ILE A 31 -24.98 -4.96 12.41
CA ILE A 31 -24.98 -4.74 13.87
C ILE A 31 -23.55 -4.61 14.38
N TRP A 32 -22.66 -5.49 13.92
CA TRP A 32 -21.25 -5.49 14.30
C TRP A 32 -20.54 -4.18 13.93
N GLU A 33 -20.67 -3.71 12.68
CA GLU A 33 -20.09 -2.44 12.25
C GLU A 33 -20.66 -1.25 13.03
N TYR A 34 -21.96 -1.27 13.35
CA TYR A 34 -22.57 -0.23 14.18
C TYR A 34 -21.97 -0.22 15.61
N ILE A 35 -21.83 -1.39 16.23
CA ILE A 35 -21.21 -1.54 17.56
C ILE A 35 -19.77 -1.03 17.52
N LEU A 36 -18.96 -1.46 16.54
CA LEU A 36 -17.57 -1.02 16.40
C LEU A 36 -17.45 0.51 16.30
N ARG A 37 -18.32 1.15 15.51
CA ARG A 37 -18.36 2.61 15.38
C ARG A 37 -18.67 3.30 16.69
N LYS A 38 -19.70 2.83 17.41
CA LYS A 38 -20.08 3.38 18.72
C LYS A 38 -18.97 3.20 19.75
N LEU A 39 -18.36 2.02 19.81
CA LEU A 39 -17.24 1.73 20.69
C LEU A 39 -16.03 2.61 20.37
N SER A 40 -15.65 2.73 19.09
CA SER A 40 -14.54 3.60 18.69
C SER A 40 -14.81 5.04 19.15
N ASN A 41 -15.98 5.62 18.83
CA ASN A 41 -16.35 6.97 19.26
C ASN A 41 -16.27 7.18 20.78
N TYR A 42 -16.75 6.21 21.56
CA TYR A 42 -16.70 6.28 23.02
C TYR A 42 -15.26 6.28 23.56
N LEU A 43 -14.38 5.46 22.99
CA LEU A 43 -13.00 5.26 23.44
C LEU A 43 -12.04 6.35 22.98
N ASN A 44 -12.39 7.08 21.91
CA ASN A 44 -11.55 8.14 21.35
C ASN A 44 -11.36 9.36 22.26
N LYS A 45 -11.97 9.36 23.45
CA LYS A 45 -11.69 10.35 24.49
C LYS A 45 -10.31 10.19 25.14
N LYS A 46 -9.59 9.08 24.91
CA LYS A 46 -8.24 8.87 25.47
C LYS A 46 -7.24 8.50 24.36
N PRO A 47 -6.21 9.32 24.10
CA PRO A 47 -5.12 8.91 23.22
C PRO A 47 -4.41 7.67 23.83
N LEU A 48 -3.93 6.75 22.99
CA LEU A 48 -3.03 5.70 23.47
C LEU A 48 -1.83 6.36 24.14
N LYS A 49 -1.44 5.85 25.30
CA LYS A 49 -0.13 6.18 25.86
C LYS A 49 0.93 5.64 24.89
N TYR A 50 1.88 6.47 24.50
CA TYR A 50 2.96 6.16 23.54
C TYR A 50 3.67 4.82 23.84
N ASN A 51 3.76 4.43 25.12
CA ASN A 51 4.37 3.19 25.59
C ASN A 51 3.64 1.89 25.21
N GLN A 52 2.45 1.97 24.60
CA GLN A 52 1.70 0.80 24.12
C GLN A 52 1.87 0.54 22.62
N LEU A 53 2.55 1.42 21.90
CA LEU A 53 2.75 1.30 20.45
C LEU A 53 3.97 0.43 20.16
N ARG A 54 3.81 -0.52 19.23
CA ARG A 54 4.94 -1.32 18.76
C ARG A 54 5.87 -0.43 17.95
N LYS A 55 7.16 -0.48 18.29
CA LYS A 55 8.21 0.17 17.51
C LYS A 55 8.84 -0.85 16.58
N ARG A 56 9.15 -0.42 15.36
CA ARG A 56 9.92 -1.22 14.40
C ARG A 56 11.31 -1.49 14.95
N GLU A 57 11.90 -2.60 14.51
CA GLU A 57 13.31 -2.87 14.75
C GLU A 57 14.17 -1.85 14.00
N LYS A 58 15.38 -1.60 14.52
CA LYS A 58 16.35 -0.76 13.83
C LYS A 58 16.73 -1.41 12.50
N VAL A 59 16.88 -0.58 11.48
CA VAL A 59 17.39 -0.99 10.17
C VAL A 59 18.91 -1.09 10.23
N THR A 60 19.47 -2.14 9.62
CA THR A 60 20.91 -2.43 9.63
C THR A 60 21.72 -1.36 8.90
N ASP A 61 21.26 -0.93 7.72
CA ASP A 61 21.90 0.13 6.93
C ASP A 61 20.93 1.29 6.69
N ILE A 62 21.09 2.36 7.48
CA ILE A 62 20.25 3.56 7.40
C ILE A 62 20.50 4.41 6.14
N SER A 63 21.59 4.14 5.43
CA SER A 63 22.00 4.84 4.21
C SER A 63 21.47 4.17 2.94
N LEU A 64 20.82 3.01 3.05
CA LEU A 64 20.30 2.24 1.93
C LEU A 64 18.78 2.21 1.91
N LEU A 65 18.20 2.47 0.73
CA LEU A 65 16.79 2.25 0.43
C LEU A 65 16.65 1.26 -0.72
N ASN A 66 15.97 0.13 -0.48
CA ASN A 66 15.63 -0.82 -1.54
C ASN A 66 14.32 -0.38 -2.19
N VAL A 67 14.34 -0.11 -3.49
CA VAL A 67 13.19 0.38 -4.25
C VAL A 67 12.73 -0.69 -5.22
N CYS A 68 11.43 -1.00 -5.22
CA CYS A 68 10.80 -1.80 -6.26
C CYS A 68 9.77 -0.97 -7.00
N VAL A 69 9.93 -0.85 -8.31
CA VAL A 69 8.87 -0.36 -9.21
C VAL A 69 8.26 -1.54 -9.95
N HIS A 70 6.97 -1.76 -9.80
CA HIS A 70 6.24 -2.75 -10.59
C HIS A 70 5.65 -2.15 -11.87
N GLU A 71 5.78 -2.88 -12.98
CA GLU A 71 5.16 -2.57 -14.27
C GLU A 71 4.53 -3.82 -14.91
N TRP A 72 3.51 -3.63 -15.74
CA TRP A 72 3.02 -4.66 -16.65
C TRP A 72 3.56 -4.45 -18.06
N GLY A 73 4.09 -5.53 -18.66
CA GLY A 73 4.83 -5.50 -19.92
C GLY A 73 4.03 -4.96 -21.11
N GLY A 74 2.70 -5.09 -21.08
CA GLY A 74 1.83 -4.58 -22.14
C GLY A 74 1.52 -3.08 -22.06
N TYR A 75 2.00 -2.36 -21.05
CA TYR A 75 1.80 -0.91 -20.97
C TYR A 75 2.86 -0.10 -21.72
N GLU A 76 2.40 1.02 -22.26
CA GLU A 76 3.28 2.07 -22.77
C GLU A 76 4.01 2.79 -21.62
N MET A 77 5.23 3.29 -21.90
CA MET A 77 6.11 3.94 -20.92
C MET A 77 5.49 5.21 -20.31
N LYS A 78 4.71 5.94 -21.10
CA LYS A 78 3.83 7.05 -20.70
C LYS A 78 2.40 6.68 -21.01
N ARG A 79 1.48 6.98 -20.08
CA ARG A 79 0.05 6.75 -20.27
C ARG A 79 -0.79 7.64 -19.36
N SER A 80 -2.01 7.91 -19.78
CA SER A 80 -3.00 8.59 -18.93
C SER A 80 -3.94 7.56 -18.30
N LYS A 81 -4.33 7.80 -17.04
CA LYS A 81 -5.35 7.00 -16.34
C LYS A 81 -6.53 7.88 -15.96
N THR A 82 -7.73 7.34 -16.13
CA THR A 82 -8.98 8.00 -15.74
C THR A 82 -9.52 7.41 -14.43
N ILE A 83 -9.78 8.26 -13.45
CA ILE A 83 -10.48 7.91 -12.20
C ILE A 83 -11.68 8.84 -12.07
N ARG A 84 -12.90 8.26 -12.17
CA ARG A 84 -14.18 9.00 -12.10
C ARG A 84 -14.21 10.29 -12.96
N GLY A 85 -13.80 10.17 -14.22
CA GLY A 85 -13.82 11.28 -15.20
C GLY A 85 -12.61 12.21 -15.15
N ARG A 86 -11.76 12.12 -14.12
CA ARG A 86 -10.51 12.89 -14.05
C ARG A 86 -9.35 12.08 -14.60
N GLN A 87 -8.53 12.72 -15.41
CA GLN A 87 -7.34 12.12 -16.03
C GLN A 87 -6.06 12.61 -15.36
N PHE A 88 -5.04 11.76 -15.35
CA PHE A 88 -3.70 12.13 -14.93
C PHE A 88 -2.67 11.26 -15.65
N ASP A 89 -1.51 11.84 -15.92
CA ASP A 89 -0.40 11.13 -16.55
C ASP A 89 0.35 10.27 -15.53
N CYS A 90 0.74 9.08 -15.96
CA CYS A 90 1.51 8.11 -15.21
C CYS A 90 2.29 7.21 -16.18
N GLY A 91 2.98 6.18 -15.66
CA GLY A 91 3.80 5.27 -16.45
C GLY A 91 5.18 5.07 -15.85
N LEU A 92 5.88 4.04 -16.33
CA LEU A 92 7.20 3.66 -15.85
C LEU A 92 8.23 4.76 -16.12
N GLU A 93 8.15 5.49 -17.24
CA GLU A 93 9.11 6.56 -17.58
C GLU A 93 9.26 7.57 -16.44
N TYR A 94 8.12 7.99 -15.87
CA TYR A 94 8.13 8.96 -14.78
C TYR A 94 8.73 8.43 -13.49
N GLN A 95 8.67 7.12 -13.26
CA GLN A 95 9.31 6.49 -12.09
C GLN A 95 10.82 6.33 -12.34
N LEU A 96 11.23 5.89 -13.54
CA LEU A 96 12.65 5.79 -13.90
C LEU A 96 13.32 7.16 -13.80
N ARG A 97 12.69 8.20 -14.37
CA ARG A 97 13.18 9.58 -14.29
C ARG A 97 13.35 10.02 -12.84
N ARG A 98 12.38 9.72 -11.97
CA ARG A 98 12.45 10.06 -10.55
C ARG A 98 13.63 9.39 -9.85
N LEU A 99 13.89 8.13 -10.15
CA LEU A 99 14.98 7.37 -9.52
C LEU A 99 16.37 7.74 -10.10
N ARG A 100 16.46 8.02 -11.40
CA ARG A 100 17.71 8.47 -12.07
C ARG A 100 18.14 9.87 -11.63
N ASN A 101 17.17 10.76 -11.45
CA ASN A 101 17.41 12.16 -11.09
C ASN A 101 17.56 12.38 -9.58
N TYR A 102 17.35 11.35 -8.77
CA TYR A 102 17.56 11.45 -7.34
C TYR A 102 19.03 11.77 -7.02
N ARG A 103 19.24 12.78 -6.18
CA ARG A 103 20.55 13.29 -5.74
C ARG A 103 20.62 13.49 -4.22
N GLY A 104 19.75 12.79 -3.48
CA GLY A 104 19.68 12.89 -2.03
C GLY A 104 20.74 12.07 -1.31
N ASN A 105 20.51 11.89 -0.01
CA ASN A 105 21.52 11.41 0.94
C ASN A 105 21.58 9.88 1.11
N VAL A 106 20.66 9.12 0.51
CA VAL A 106 20.63 7.66 0.63
C VAL A 106 20.94 6.96 -0.68
N LYS A 107 21.67 5.85 -0.62
CA LYS A 107 21.88 5.00 -1.78
C LYS A 107 20.58 4.29 -2.13
N LEU A 108 20.21 4.36 -3.41
CA LEU A 108 19.06 3.62 -3.94
C LEU A 108 19.52 2.29 -4.54
N ARG A 109 18.88 1.19 -4.14
CA ARG A 109 18.98 -0.10 -4.85
C ARG A 109 17.67 -0.31 -5.60
N ASN A 110 17.69 0.01 -6.90
CA ASN A 110 16.50 0.02 -7.72
C ASN A 110 16.29 -1.32 -8.43
N THR A 111 15.13 -1.93 -8.19
CA THR A 111 14.66 -3.12 -8.90
C THR A 111 13.36 -2.79 -9.63
N ILE A 112 13.26 -3.22 -10.88
CA ILE A 112 12.03 -3.13 -11.68
C ILE A 112 11.48 -4.54 -11.84
N THR A 113 10.26 -4.76 -11.34
CA THR A 113 9.56 -6.04 -11.56
C THR A 113 8.59 -5.88 -12.72
N ILE A 114 8.63 -6.79 -13.70
CA ILE A 114 7.79 -6.68 -14.90
C ILE A 114 6.98 -7.95 -15.10
N SER A 115 5.67 -7.79 -15.01
CA SER A 115 4.69 -8.82 -15.34
C SER A 115 4.61 -9.02 -16.86
N ASP A 116 4.59 -10.26 -17.34
CA ASP A 116 4.54 -10.58 -18.78
C ASP A 116 5.68 -9.87 -19.58
N TYR A 117 6.92 -10.01 -19.09
CA TYR A 117 8.12 -9.30 -19.58
C TYR A 117 8.39 -9.45 -21.09
N ASP A 118 7.98 -10.55 -21.71
CA ASP A 118 8.14 -10.75 -23.16
C ASP A 118 7.39 -9.71 -24.00
N LEU A 119 6.30 -9.14 -23.46
CA LEU A 119 5.53 -8.08 -24.10
C LEU A 119 6.19 -6.70 -23.97
N PHE A 120 7.16 -6.56 -23.07
CA PHE A 120 7.76 -5.27 -22.75
C PHE A 120 8.72 -4.81 -23.85
N LYS A 121 8.33 -3.73 -24.54
CA LYS A 121 9.03 -3.21 -25.72
C LYS A 121 10.30 -2.40 -25.39
N TYR A 122 10.41 -1.89 -24.16
CA TYR A 122 11.37 -0.85 -23.79
C TYR A 122 12.56 -1.37 -22.97
N LYS A 123 13.05 -2.57 -23.27
CA LYS A 123 14.07 -3.26 -22.45
C LYS A 123 15.37 -2.45 -22.30
N THR A 124 15.77 -1.72 -23.34
CA THR A 124 16.98 -0.86 -23.34
C THR A 124 16.90 0.29 -22.35
N GLU A 125 15.69 0.78 -22.07
CA GLU A 125 15.43 1.85 -21.09
C GLU A 125 15.64 1.40 -19.65
N LEU A 126 15.97 0.14 -19.38
CA LEU A 126 16.14 -0.41 -18.03
C LEU A 126 17.58 -0.84 -17.72
N SER A 127 18.55 -0.45 -18.56
CA SER A 127 19.94 -0.91 -18.47
C SER A 127 20.65 -0.59 -17.14
N ASP A 128 20.23 0.47 -16.46
CA ASP A 128 20.72 0.92 -15.14
C ASP A 128 19.93 0.34 -13.95
N PHE A 129 18.97 -0.55 -14.20
CA PHE A 129 18.11 -1.15 -13.18
C PHE A 129 18.26 -2.67 -13.11
N ASN A 130 18.08 -3.23 -11.91
CA ASN A 130 17.90 -4.67 -11.77
C ASN A 130 16.50 -5.07 -12.23
N VAL A 131 16.38 -5.77 -13.36
CA VAL A 131 15.07 -6.18 -13.91
C VAL A 131 14.74 -7.61 -13.51
N VAL A 132 13.57 -7.80 -12.90
CA VAL A 132 13.07 -9.10 -12.46
C VAL A 132 11.74 -9.40 -13.16
N PRO A 133 11.73 -10.29 -14.17
CA PRO A 133 10.50 -10.80 -14.75
C PRO A 133 9.66 -11.53 -13.70
N VAL A 134 8.35 -11.27 -13.69
CA VAL A 134 7.39 -11.95 -12.80
C VAL A 134 6.15 -12.40 -13.56
N GLU A 135 5.40 -13.33 -12.97
CA GLU A 135 4.10 -13.69 -13.51
C GLU A 135 3.06 -12.60 -13.19
N ASN A 136 2.18 -12.31 -14.15
CA ASN A 136 1.07 -11.38 -13.97
C ASN A 136 -0.12 -11.99 -13.21
N LEU A 137 0.14 -12.70 -12.10
CA LEU A 137 -0.93 -13.34 -11.34
C LEU A 137 -1.64 -12.31 -10.46
N ALA A 138 -0.93 -11.63 -9.59
CA ALA A 138 -1.48 -10.72 -8.58
C ALA A 138 -1.20 -9.25 -8.85
N MET A 139 -1.08 -8.87 -10.13
CA MET A 139 -0.70 -7.50 -10.53
C MET A 139 0.58 -7.06 -9.80
N ASP A 140 0.57 -5.90 -9.16
CA ASP A 140 1.69 -5.34 -8.40
C ASP A 140 2.14 -6.20 -7.21
N PHE A 141 1.23 -6.92 -6.56
CA PHE A 141 1.59 -7.85 -5.50
C PHE A 141 2.46 -9.02 -5.98
N SER A 142 2.44 -9.38 -7.27
CA SER A 142 3.36 -10.38 -7.82
C SER A 142 4.80 -9.84 -7.81
N GLY A 143 4.96 -8.60 -8.27
CA GLY A 143 6.24 -7.89 -8.25
C GLY A 143 6.75 -7.71 -6.82
N TYR A 144 5.89 -7.20 -5.94
CA TYR A 144 6.27 -6.97 -4.54
C TYR A 144 6.65 -8.26 -3.82
N SER A 145 5.86 -9.33 -3.98
CA SER A 145 6.18 -10.63 -3.38
C SER A 145 7.55 -11.12 -3.85
N LYS A 146 7.80 -11.10 -5.16
CA LYS A 146 9.09 -11.56 -5.70
C LYS A 146 10.26 -10.70 -5.24
N PHE A 147 10.07 -9.39 -5.20
CA PHE A 147 11.10 -8.48 -4.72
C PHE A 147 11.45 -8.72 -3.24
N ILE A 148 10.45 -8.94 -2.38
CA ILE A 148 10.66 -9.22 -0.96
C ILE A 148 11.49 -10.49 -0.74
N GLU A 149 11.24 -11.54 -1.54
CA GLU A 149 12.04 -12.79 -1.52
C GLU A 149 13.52 -12.53 -1.86
N LEU A 150 13.81 -11.54 -2.71
CA LEU A 150 15.17 -11.20 -3.16
C LEU A 150 15.90 -10.26 -2.20
N LEU A 151 15.22 -9.70 -1.20
CA LEU A 151 15.86 -8.82 -0.21
C LEU A 151 16.78 -9.64 0.72
N PRO A 152 17.94 -9.09 1.11
CA PRO A 152 18.83 -9.74 2.08
C PRO A 152 18.13 -9.92 3.42
N LEU A 153 18.50 -10.93 4.22
CA LEU A 153 17.85 -11.27 5.49
C LEU A 153 17.78 -10.09 6.47
N ASP A 154 18.79 -9.24 6.45
CA ASP A 154 18.89 -8.05 7.29
C ASP A 154 17.69 -7.12 7.15
N ASN A 155 17.32 -6.47 8.26
CA ASN A 155 16.24 -5.50 8.25
C ASN A 155 16.67 -4.23 7.49
N GLN A 156 15.93 -3.88 6.44
CA GLN A 156 16.24 -2.76 5.55
C GLN A 156 15.00 -1.92 5.27
N TYR A 157 15.19 -0.66 4.87
CA TYR A 157 14.11 0.16 4.34
C TYR A 157 13.71 -0.33 2.95
N VAL A 158 12.40 -0.33 2.71
CA VAL A 158 11.79 -0.88 1.50
C VAL A 158 10.75 0.12 0.98
N LEU A 159 10.90 0.54 -0.26
CA LEU A 159 9.91 1.34 -0.99
C LEU A 159 9.32 0.51 -2.13
N LEU A 160 8.04 0.19 -2.01
CA LEU A 160 7.25 -0.49 -3.04
C LEU A 160 6.43 0.56 -3.79
N MET A 161 6.53 0.58 -5.10
CA MET A 161 5.71 1.43 -5.94
C MET A 161 5.32 0.76 -7.25
N ASN A 162 4.27 1.24 -7.89
CA ASN A 162 3.95 0.86 -9.26
C ASN A 162 3.86 2.07 -10.17
N SER A 163 3.86 1.82 -11.47
CA SER A 163 3.82 2.82 -12.53
C SER A 163 2.47 3.58 -12.65
N SER A 164 1.56 3.48 -11.68
CA SER A 164 0.30 4.23 -11.62
C SER A 164 0.38 5.49 -10.75
N ILE A 165 1.55 5.80 -10.20
CA ILE A 165 1.84 7.07 -9.55
C ILE A 165 1.86 8.19 -10.59
N SER A 166 1.40 9.39 -10.20
CA SER A 166 1.42 10.59 -11.04
C SER A 166 2.79 10.88 -11.67
N ALA A 167 2.75 11.47 -12.87
CA ALA A 167 3.92 11.99 -13.59
C ALA A 167 4.63 13.13 -12.87
N ARG A 168 3.99 13.78 -11.89
CA ARG A 168 4.56 14.88 -11.11
C ARG A 168 5.89 14.46 -10.46
N GLN A 169 6.93 15.25 -10.67
CA GLN A 169 8.25 15.01 -10.11
C GLN A 169 8.43 15.86 -8.85
N VAL A 170 8.86 15.20 -7.76
CA VAL A 170 9.10 15.81 -6.45
C VAL A 170 10.24 15.03 -5.81
N ASP A 171 11.17 15.74 -5.17
CA ASP A 171 12.23 15.17 -4.37
C ASP A 171 11.71 14.82 -2.97
N PHE A 172 11.14 13.61 -2.84
CA PHE A 172 10.44 13.20 -1.63
C PHE A 172 11.21 12.19 -0.76
N ILE A 173 12.18 11.48 -1.36
CA ILE A 173 12.75 10.25 -0.77
C ILE A 173 13.36 10.52 0.60
N ASP A 174 14.19 11.57 0.71
CA ASP A 174 14.87 11.91 1.95
C ASP A 174 13.88 12.35 3.03
N GLU A 175 12.92 13.23 2.68
CA GLU A 175 11.91 13.72 3.61
C GLU A 175 11.04 12.59 4.16
N TYR A 176 10.54 11.72 3.29
CA TYR A 176 9.70 10.59 3.66
C TYR A 176 10.48 9.60 4.52
N LEU A 177 11.73 9.33 4.16
CA LEU A 177 12.57 8.39 4.89
C LEU A 177 12.95 8.96 6.27
N ASN A 178 13.25 10.25 6.38
CA ASN A 178 13.56 10.92 7.65
C ASN A 178 12.32 10.92 8.57
N TYR A 179 11.16 11.31 8.05
CA TYR A 179 9.91 11.22 8.80
C TYR A 179 9.64 9.78 9.27
N PHE A 180 9.85 8.79 8.40
CA PHE A 180 9.67 7.38 8.75
C PHE A 180 10.70 6.91 9.79
N LYS A 181 11.96 7.36 9.73
CA LYS A 181 13.02 7.09 10.71
C LYS A 181 12.67 7.61 12.10
N GLU A 182 12.19 8.86 12.18
CA GLU A 182 11.83 9.54 13.43
C GLU A 182 10.60 8.91 14.10
N ASN A 183 9.65 8.41 13.30
CA ASN A 183 8.41 7.81 13.79
C ASN A 183 8.48 6.27 13.73
N GLN A 184 9.24 5.69 14.66
CA GLN A 184 9.51 4.24 14.70
C GLN A 184 8.27 3.36 14.88
N GLU A 185 7.16 3.91 15.34
CA GLU A 185 5.90 3.19 15.49
C GLU A 185 5.09 3.04 14.18
N LEU A 186 5.49 3.76 13.12
CA LEU A 186 4.88 3.62 11.80
C LEU A 186 5.34 2.31 11.17
N GLY A 187 4.42 1.38 10.92
CA GLY A 187 4.71 0.15 10.17
C GLY A 187 4.73 0.38 8.66
N MET A 188 3.91 1.32 8.18
CA MET A 188 3.84 1.69 6.76
C MET A 188 3.54 3.18 6.59
N LEU A 189 4.04 3.74 5.48
CA LEU A 189 3.74 5.07 4.99
C LEU A 189 3.26 4.98 3.53
N GLY A 190 2.12 5.59 3.22
CA GLY A 190 1.56 5.67 1.88
C GLY A 190 1.39 7.12 1.39
N ILE A 191 0.91 7.28 0.15
CA ILE A 191 0.49 8.59 -0.41
C ILE A 191 -1.01 8.64 -0.71
N SER A 192 -1.73 7.53 -0.51
CA SER A 192 -3.16 7.45 -0.77
C SER A 192 -3.81 6.37 0.08
N PHE A 193 -5.08 6.58 0.43
CA PHE A 193 -5.86 5.67 1.24
C PHE A 193 -7.31 5.57 0.78
N SER A 194 -7.99 4.54 1.27
CA SER A 194 -9.43 4.56 1.36
C SER A 194 -9.91 4.18 2.75
N SER A 195 -10.95 4.87 3.24
CA SER A 195 -11.61 4.57 4.51
C SER A 195 -12.69 3.48 4.38
N LYS A 196 -13.02 3.04 3.15
CA LYS A 196 -14.09 2.08 2.86
C LYS A 196 -13.61 0.96 1.95
N SER A 197 -14.13 -0.24 2.18
CA SER A 197 -14.11 -1.33 1.20
C SER A 197 -15.31 -1.20 0.27
N TYR A 198 -15.08 -1.13 -1.04
CA TYR A 198 -16.17 -1.18 -2.02
C TYR A 198 -16.48 -2.62 -2.46
N GLN A 199 -15.69 -3.59 -2.00
CA GLN A 199 -15.74 -5.00 -2.36
C GLN A 199 -16.46 -5.83 -1.28
N THR A 200 -17.55 -5.29 -0.75
CA THR A 200 -18.38 -5.88 0.30
C THR A 200 -19.83 -5.43 0.18
N LEU A 201 -20.77 -6.23 0.71
CA LEU A 201 -22.18 -5.87 0.80
C LEU A 201 -22.48 -4.88 1.94
N ILE A 202 -21.56 -4.69 2.88
CA ILE A 202 -21.75 -3.82 4.04
C ILE A 202 -21.46 -2.37 3.66
N ARG A 203 -22.50 -1.58 3.38
CA ARG A 203 -22.36 -0.21 2.82
C ARG A 203 -21.73 0.80 3.79
N ASN A 204 -21.96 0.61 5.09
CA ASN A 204 -21.41 1.44 6.16
C ASN A 204 -20.16 0.82 6.80
N ASN A 205 -19.34 0.12 6.02
CA ASN A 205 -18.07 -0.37 6.54
C ASN A 205 -17.09 0.80 6.79
N PHE A 206 -16.25 0.66 7.81
CA PHE A 206 -15.09 1.53 8.00
C PHE A 206 -13.82 0.67 8.07
N GLN A 207 -13.06 0.69 6.98
CA GLN A 207 -11.90 -0.17 6.79
C GLN A 207 -10.76 0.65 6.18
N PRO A 208 -10.10 1.51 6.98
CA PRO A 208 -9.02 2.34 6.51
C PRO A 208 -7.82 1.51 6.05
N HIS A 209 -7.33 1.78 4.85
CA HIS A 209 -6.20 1.10 4.24
C HIS A 209 -5.47 2.00 3.26
N ILE A 210 -4.17 1.77 3.08
CA ILE A 210 -3.38 2.39 2.01
C ILE A 210 -3.58 1.64 0.70
N GLN A 211 -3.51 2.36 -0.41
CA GLN A 211 -3.56 1.78 -1.75
C GLN A 211 -2.17 1.29 -2.17
N SER A 212 -2.08 0.18 -2.93
CA SER A 212 -0.82 -0.56 -3.14
C SER A 212 0.21 0.11 -4.03
N PHE A 213 -0.11 1.23 -4.68
CA PHE A 213 0.79 1.85 -5.64
C PHE A 213 1.98 2.59 -5.03
N PHE A 214 1.97 2.85 -3.71
CA PHE A 214 3.10 3.41 -2.99
C PHE A 214 3.06 2.97 -1.52
N ILE A 215 4.10 2.28 -1.06
CA ILE A 215 4.27 1.82 0.31
C ILE A 215 5.74 1.94 0.70
N LEU A 216 6.06 2.81 1.67
CA LEU A 216 7.33 2.81 2.37
C LEU A 216 7.19 2.04 3.68
N THR A 217 8.10 1.09 3.92
CA THR A 217 8.10 0.21 5.09
C THR A 217 9.51 -0.33 5.37
N THR A 218 9.62 -1.36 6.20
CA THR A 218 10.85 -2.12 6.43
C THR A 218 10.64 -3.60 6.15
N LYS A 219 11.73 -4.30 5.82
CA LYS A 219 11.71 -5.75 5.62
C LYS A 219 11.10 -6.48 6.82
N GLN A 220 11.48 -6.10 8.05
CA GLN A 220 10.96 -6.75 9.27
C GLN A 220 9.42 -6.68 9.37
N VAL A 221 8.81 -5.49 9.16
CA VAL A 221 7.34 -5.36 9.12
C VAL A 221 6.71 -6.24 8.04
N LEU A 222 7.32 -6.31 6.85
CA LEU A 222 6.81 -7.17 5.77
C LEU A 222 6.89 -8.65 6.15
N THR A 223 7.99 -9.10 6.76
CA THR A 223 8.15 -10.47 7.26
C THR A 223 7.09 -10.80 8.31
N GLU A 224 6.88 -9.94 9.30
CA GLU A 224 5.84 -10.17 10.33
C GLU A 224 4.42 -10.26 9.73
N VAL A 225 4.14 -9.45 8.72
CA VAL A 225 2.86 -9.52 8.00
C VAL A 225 2.73 -10.84 7.24
N ILE A 226 3.79 -11.27 6.55
CA ILE A 226 3.85 -12.53 5.80
C ILE A 226 3.61 -13.71 6.74
N ASP A 227 4.31 -13.75 7.88
CA ASP A 227 4.19 -14.80 8.89
C ASP A 227 2.76 -14.85 9.45
N LEU A 228 2.20 -13.70 9.83
CA LEU A 228 0.83 -13.59 10.32
C LEU A 228 -0.22 -13.95 9.25
N ASN A 229 0.14 -13.88 7.97
CA ASN A 229 -0.70 -14.23 6.84
C ASN A 229 -0.47 -15.67 6.32
N GLY A 230 0.25 -16.50 7.08
CA GLY A 230 0.49 -17.91 6.74
C GLY A 230 1.60 -18.11 5.71
N GLY A 231 2.63 -17.28 5.72
CA GLY A 231 3.84 -17.42 4.92
C GLY A 231 3.79 -16.79 3.52
N PHE A 232 2.79 -15.97 3.22
CA PHE A 232 2.67 -15.29 1.92
C PHE A 232 2.29 -13.82 2.08
N LEU A 233 2.76 -12.96 1.17
CA LEU A 233 2.33 -11.57 1.13
C LEU A 233 0.80 -11.49 0.87
N PRO A 234 0.03 -10.66 1.60
CA PRO A 234 -1.37 -10.46 1.30
C PRO A 234 -1.58 -10.07 -0.16
N GLY A 235 -2.56 -10.66 -0.84
CA GLY A 235 -2.88 -10.38 -2.24
C GLY A 235 -2.06 -11.16 -3.26
N SER A 236 -0.87 -11.70 -2.94
CA SER A 236 0.03 -12.36 -3.91
C SER A 236 -0.54 -13.60 -4.59
N ARG A 237 -1.60 -14.18 -4.03
CA ARG A 237 -2.34 -15.33 -4.58
C ARG A 237 -3.67 -14.98 -5.24
N SER A 238 -4.02 -13.69 -5.28
CA SER A 238 -5.27 -13.21 -5.87
C SER A 238 -5.03 -12.70 -7.28
N ASN A 239 -5.74 -13.24 -8.27
CA ASN A 239 -5.65 -12.78 -9.66
C ASN A 239 -6.95 -12.20 -10.22
N TYR A 240 -7.93 -11.99 -9.34
CA TYR A 240 -9.15 -11.23 -9.62
C TYR A 240 -9.03 -9.83 -8.99
N LYS A 241 -9.30 -8.78 -9.76
CA LYS A 241 -9.06 -7.38 -9.34
C LYS A 241 -9.70 -7.02 -8.00
N LEU A 242 -10.96 -7.41 -7.79
CA LEU A 242 -11.66 -7.10 -6.53
C LEU A 242 -11.10 -7.91 -5.35
N SER A 243 -10.61 -9.12 -5.62
CA SER A 243 -9.90 -9.94 -4.63
C SER A 243 -8.58 -9.30 -4.22
N ILE A 244 -7.84 -8.68 -5.14
CA ILE A 244 -6.57 -8.00 -4.82
C ILE A 244 -6.82 -6.81 -3.89
N ILE A 245 -7.88 -6.04 -4.11
CA ILE A 245 -8.23 -4.94 -3.19
C ILE A 245 -8.57 -5.51 -1.81
N LYS A 246 -9.49 -6.48 -1.74
CA LYS A 246 -10.00 -7.03 -0.47
C LYS A 246 -8.96 -7.84 0.31
N PHE A 247 -8.19 -8.68 -0.37
CA PHE A 247 -7.25 -9.64 0.23
C PHE A 247 -5.78 -9.22 0.11
N GLY A 248 -5.48 -8.19 -0.66
CA GLY A 248 -4.19 -7.51 -0.75
C GLY A 248 -4.20 -6.21 0.05
N GLU A 249 -4.61 -5.09 -0.56
CA GLU A 249 -4.53 -3.74 0.01
C GLU A 249 -5.14 -3.63 1.42
N LEU A 250 -6.41 -4.06 1.55
CA LEU A 250 -7.13 -4.04 2.82
C LEU A 250 -6.51 -4.98 3.86
N LYS A 251 -6.15 -6.20 3.45
CA LYS A 251 -5.61 -7.21 4.37
C LYS A 251 -4.23 -6.81 4.87
N LEU A 252 -3.36 -6.30 4.00
CA LEU A 252 -2.05 -5.77 4.36
C LEU A 252 -2.15 -4.69 5.45
N SER A 253 -2.97 -3.66 5.22
CA SER A 253 -3.18 -2.59 6.19
C SER A 253 -3.74 -3.12 7.52
N LYS A 254 -4.73 -4.03 7.47
CA LYS A 254 -5.31 -4.64 8.67
C LYS A 254 -4.30 -5.44 9.48
N LEU A 255 -3.40 -6.18 8.82
CA LEU A 255 -2.38 -6.98 9.49
C LEU A 255 -1.32 -6.10 10.17
N VAL A 256 -0.87 -5.03 9.50
CA VAL A 256 0.05 -4.05 10.11
C VAL A 256 -0.56 -3.40 11.35
N LEU A 257 -1.83 -3.00 11.29
CA LEU A 257 -2.56 -2.49 12.45
C LEU A 257 -2.74 -3.54 13.55
N LYS A 258 -2.96 -4.81 13.19
CA LYS A 258 -3.09 -5.92 14.15
C LYS A 258 -1.78 -6.22 14.87
N LEU A 259 -0.64 -6.01 14.21
CA LEU A 259 0.70 -6.13 14.82
C LEU A 259 1.01 -5.01 15.82
N GLY A 260 0.18 -3.97 15.91
CA GLY A 260 0.33 -2.87 16.86
C GLY A 260 1.08 -1.65 16.31
N TYR A 261 1.36 -1.62 15.01
CA TYR A 261 1.94 -0.46 14.34
C TYR A 261 0.87 0.57 13.95
N ARG A 262 1.32 1.80 13.73
CA ARG A 262 0.53 2.86 13.08
C ARG A 262 0.78 2.85 11.58
N ILE A 263 -0.15 3.43 10.82
CA ILE A 263 0.00 3.67 9.38
C ILE A 263 -0.16 5.17 9.14
N ALA A 264 0.71 5.73 8.30
CA ALA A 264 0.65 7.13 7.91
C ALA A 264 0.38 7.26 6.41
N VAL A 265 -0.25 8.37 6.02
CA VAL A 265 -0.39 8.79 4.63
C VAL A 265 -0.05 10.25 4.50
N ILE A 266 0.78 10.61 3.53
CA ILE A 266 1.07 12.01 3.22
C ILE A 266 -0.06 12.56 2.35
N LYS A 267 -0.78 13.56 2.87
CA LYS A 267 -1.88 14.21 2.16
C LYS A 267 -1.38 15.21 1.11
N GLU A 268 -2.28 15.70 0.28
CA GLU A 268 -2.00 16.73 -0.74
C GLU A 268 -1.41 18.02 -0.15
N ASN A 269 -1.79 18.37 1.09
CA ASN A 269 -1.23 19.51 1.79
C ASN A 269 0.13 19.21 2.48
N GLY A 270 0.75 18.07 2.21
CA GLY A 270 2.03 17.65 2.78
C GLY A 270 2.01 17.25 4.25
N ILE A 271 0.84 17.31 4.92
CA ILE A 271 0.70 16.95 6.33
C ILE A 271 0.44 15.44 6.45
N PRO A 272 1.24 14.70 7.25
CA PRO A 272 0.98 13.29 7.52
C PRO A 272 -0.36 13.10 8.24
N PHE A 273 -1.18 12.20 7.72
CA PHE A 273 -2.37 11.70 8.38
C PHE A 273 -2.10 10.29 8.91
N VAL A 274 -2.11 10.15 10.24
CA VAL A 274 -1.74 8.89 10.90
C VAL A 274 -2.96 8.23 11.52
N PHE A 275 -3.15 6.95 11.22
CA PHE A 275 -4.22 6.14 11.77
C PHE A 275 -3.70 4.84 12.37
N TYR A 276 -4.43 4.34 13.36
CA TYR A 276 -4.03 3.20 14.18
C TYR A 276 -5.23 2.55 14.86
N ARG A 277 -4.98 1.41 15.51
CA ARG A 277 -5.97 0.62 16.25
C ARG A 277 -5.53 0.46 17.70
N ASN A 278 -6.39 0.82 18.65
CA ASN A 278 -6.07 0.68 20.08
C ASN A 278 -6.22 -0.75 20.56
N LYS A 279 -7.33 -1.37 20.18
CA LYS A 279 -7.78 -2.67 20.68
C LYS A 279 -8.46 -3.42 19.56
N TRP A 280 -8.73 -4.71 19.79
CA TRP A 280 -9.36 -5.55 18.79
C TRP A 280 -10.77 -5.08 18.35
N TYR A 281 -11.43 -4.20 19.09
CA TYR A 281 -12.74 -3.64 18.75
C TYR A 281 -12.70 -2.18 18.33
N ASP A 282 -11.50 -1.60 18.19
CA ASP A 282 -11.32 -0.24 17.69
C ASP A 282 -10.92 -0.29 16.22
N ASN A 283 -11.82 0.10 15.33
CA ASN A 283 -11.54 0.20 13.90
C ASN A 283 -10.93 1.56 13.51
N GLY A 284 -10.75 2.49 14.47
CA GLY A 284 -10.20 3.83 14.25
C GLY A 284 -11.22 4.90 13.83
N TYR A 285 -12.51 4.54 13.74
CA TYR A 285 -13.56 5.38 13.16
C TYR A 285 -13.66 6.77 13.79
N GLY A 286 -13.75 6.88 15.11
CA GLY A 286 -13.98 8.19 15.73
C GLY A 286 -12.75 9.09 15.86
N ARG A 287 -11.56 8.66 15.41
CA ARG A 287 -10.39 9.54 15.20
C ARG A 287 -10.30 10.04 13.78
N TRP A 288 -11.13 9.50 12.90
CA TRP A 288 -11.06 9.78 11.50
C TRP A 288 -11.74 11.11 11.25
N THR A 289 -10.94 12.17 11.17
CA THR A 289 -11.42 13.54 10.94
C THR A 289 -11.87 13.78 9.50
N ASN A 290 -11.57 12.86 8.59
CA ASN A 290 -11.90 12.98 7.18
C ASN A 290 -12.64 11.74 6.62
N PRO A 291 -13.97 11.62 6.79
CA PRO A 291 -14.75 10.42 6.43
C PRO A 291 -14.93 10.18 4.92
N ASP A 292 -14.00 10.70 4.12
CA ASP A 292 -13.95 10.52 2.69
C ASP A 292 -13.54 9.09 2.34
N GLY A 293 -14.36 8.42 1.52
CA GLY A 293 -14.19 7.04 1.07
C GLY A 293 -12.83 6.80 0.42
N ASP A 294 -12.75 6.81 -0.90
CA ASP A 294 -11.48 6.79 -1.64
C ASP A 294 -10.92 8.22 -1.71
N CYS A 295 -9.75 8.49 -1.10
CA CYS A 295 -9.24 9.86 -0.98
C CYS A 295 -8.91 10.49 -2.35
N ARG A 296 -8.65 9.65 -3.37
CA ARG A 296 -8.38 10.09 -4.74
C ARG A 296 -9.52 10.92 -5.34
N LEU A 297 -10.72 10.80 -4.81
CA LEU A 297 -11.89 11.53 -5.30
C LEU A 297 -11.89 13.00 -4.85
N TYR A 298 -11.09 13.35 -3.84
CA TYR A 298 -11.15 14.63 -3.14
C TYR A 298 -9.84 15.44 -3.22
N VAL A 299 -8.76 14.85 -3.72
CA VAL A 299 -7.49 15.55 -4.01
C VAL A 299 -7.55 16.25 -5.35
N LYS A 300 -6.77 17.31 -5.60
CA LYS A 300 -6.64 17.91 -6.93
C LYS A 300 -5.79 17.03 -7.84
N GLU A 301 -4.67 16.54 -7.34
CA GLU A 301 -3.77 15.67 -8.10
C GLU A 301 -3.90 14.19 -7.72
N LEU A 302 -4.32 13.37 -8.69
CA LEU A 302 -4.51 11.92 -8.49
C LEU A 302 -3.17 11.21 -8.33
N ASN A 303 -3.08 10.33 -7.31
CA ASN A 303 -1.92 9.48 -7.04
C ASN A 303 -0.57 10.25 -7.02
N ALA A 304 -0.60 11.53 -6.63
CA ALA A 304 0.60 12.35 -6.55
C ALA A 304 1.38 12.06 -5.27
N ILE A 305 2.71 12.08 -5.40
CA ILE A 305 3.61 12.18 -4.27
C ILE A 305 3.71 13.67 -3.92
N ASN A 306 3.50 14.01 -2.65
CA ASN A 306 3.48 15.39 -2.18
C ASN A 306 4.71 15.66 -1.31
N PRO A 307 5.34 16.85 -1.38
CA PRO A 307 6.38 17.23 -0.44
C PRO A 307 5.87 17.16 1.00
N LEU A 308 6.74 16.78 1.94
CA LEU A 308 6.36 16.68 3.34
C LEU A 308 6.59 18.03 4.03
N ILE A 309 5.53 18.62 4.60
CA ILE A 309 5.64 19.90 5.31
C ILE A 309 5.88 19.60 6.79
N ILE A 310 7.15 19.69 7.21
CA ILE A 310 7.58 19.41 8.60
C ILE A 310 7.25 20.57 9.56
N SER A 311 7.02 21.79 9.05
CA SER A 311 6.89 23.01 9.84
C SER A 311 5.64 23.12 10.75
N LEU A 312 4.73 22.14 10.72
CA LEU A 312 3.51 22.11 11.54
C LEU A 312 3.45 20.93 12.54
N LEU A 313 4.54 20.19 12.73
CA LEU A 313 4.59 19.01 13.61
C LEU A 313 5.32 19.25 14.95
N LYS A 314 5.52 20.51 15.35
CA LYS A 314 6.02 20.85 16.69
C LYS A 314 4.90 21.02 17.70
#